data_AF-A0A150S2R9-F1
#
_entry.id   AF-A0A150S2R9-F1
#
_cell.length_a   1.000
_cell.length_b   1.000
_cell.length_c   1.000
_cell.angle_alpha   90.00
_cell.angle_beta   90.00
_cell.angle_gamma   90.00
#
_symmetry.space_group_name_H-M   'P 1'
#
loop_
_entity.id
_entity.type
_entity.pdbx_description
1 polymer ?
#
loop_
_entity_poly.entity_id
_entity_poly.type
_entity_poly.pdbx_seq_one_letter_code
_entity_poly.pdbx_strand_id
1 'polypeptide(L)'
;QGAAAATEAPAPLLIYTAQVAMAVFEVGASLGKVEALARELGGFLARRDDRTITIRVPAARFDDALKRLEGLGDMLQRNVVAEDVTEEFLDLGVRIRNARAVRDRLEKLLEKAAKVEESIQLERELARVAGELERLEGRLKFLRDRVAFSTLTISFQPRSTETITPSGPRLPIDWLNELGLSRLLNL
;
A
#
# COMPACT_ATOMS: atom_id res chain seq x y z
N GLN A 1 44.83 -19.09 -6.64
CA GLN A 1 43.89 -17.95 -6.68
C GLN A 1 42.51 -18.51 -6.39
N GLY A 2 42.07 -18.44 -5.13
CA GLY A 2 40.75 -18.90 -4.74
C GLY A 2 39.76 -17.79 -5.00
N ALA A 3 38.92 -17.94 -6.02
CA ALA A 3 37.75 -17.10 -6.19
C ALA A 3 36.81 -17.39 -5.01
N ALA A 4 36.82 -16.52 -4.01
CA ALA A 4 35.76 -16.49 -3.01
C ALA A 4 34.47 -16.19 -3.77
N ALA A 5 33.66 -17.23 -3.98
CA ALA A 5 32.26 -17.07 -4.34
C ALA A 5 31.65 -16.18 -3.25
N ALA A 6 31.40 -14.92 -3.60
CA ALA A 6 30.57 -14.05 -2.80
C ALA A 6 29.22 -14.77 -2.67
N THR A 7 28.98 -15.39 -1.52
CA THR A 7 27.68 -15.93 -1.17
C THR A 7 26.71 -14.76 -1.22
N GLU A 8 26.01 -14.61 -2.34
CA GLU A 8 25.02 -13.56 -2.53
C GLU A 8 23.99 -13.75 -1.42
N ALA A 9 23.94 -12.79 -0.49
CA ALA A 9 23.01 -12.84 0.62
C ALA A 9 21.59 -12.97 0.03
N PRO A 10 20.71 -13.81 0.61
CA PRO A 10 19.36 -13.97 0.09
C PRO A 10 18.68 -12.61 0.00
N ALA A 11 18.01 -12.35 -1.13
CA ALA A 11 17.33 -11.09 -1.37
C ALA A 11 16.34 -10.77 -0.22
N PRO A 12 16.28 -9.51 0.25
CA PRO A 12 15.42 -9.14 1.36
C PRO A 12 13.94 -9.32 1.02
N LEU A 13 13.15 -9.68 2.02
CA LEU A 13 11.69 -9.72 1.93
C LEU A 13 11.13 -8.31 2.16
N LEU A 14 10.78 -7.64 1.08
CA LEU A 14 10.32 -6.25 1.10
C LEU A 14 8.80 -6.15 0.94
N ILE A 15 8.17 -5.32 1.76
CA ILE A 15 6.78 -4.89 1.61
C ILE A 15 6.78 -3.48 1.04
N TYR A 16 6.19 -3.32 -0.15
CA TYR A 16 6.04 -2.01 -0.78
C TYR A 16 4.64 -1.47 -0.62
N THR A 17 4.56 -0.22 -0.14
CA THR A 17 3.31 0.53 -0.04
C THR A 17 3.49 1.91 -0.67
N ALA A 18 2.51 2.37 -1.44
CA ALA A 18 2.48 3.72 -1.97
C ALA A 18 1.17 4.45 -1.64
N GLN A 19 1.30 5.74 -1.34
CA GLN A 19 0.19 6.69 -1.35
C GLN A 19 0.46 7.76 -2.40
N VAL A 20 -0.49 7.94 -3.30
CA VAL A 20 -0.38 8.88 -4.42
C VAL A 20 -1.59 9.81 -4.39
N ALA A 21 -1.36 11.11 -4.48
CA ALA A 21 -2.40 12.09 -4.77
C ALA A 21 -2.21 12.62 -6.18
N MET A 22 -3.28 12.64 -6.96
CA MET A 22 -3.23 12.97 -8.39
C MET A 22 -4.33 13.94 -8.80
N ALA A 23 -4.00 14.96 -9.58
CA ALA A 23 -4.98 15.79 -10.26
C ALA A 23 -5.29 15.23 -11.64
N VAL A 24 -6.56 15.01 -11.92
CA VAL A 24 -7.07 14.46 -13.19
C VAL A 24 -8.23 15.29 -13.71
N PHE A 25 -8.45 15.28 -15.02
CA PHE A 25 -9.62 15.95 -15.61
C PHE A 25 -10.91 15.19 -15.30
N GLU A 26 -10.88 13.87 -15.46
CA GLU A 26 -12.04 12.99 -15.27
C GLU A 26 -11.73 11.91 -14.23
N VAL A 27 -12.25 12.09 -13.01
CA VAL A 27 -12.00 11.17 -11.88
C VAL A 27 -12.52 9.77 -12.19
N GLY A 28 -13.76 9.65 -12.68
CA GLY A 28 -14.39 8.36 -12.97
C GLY A 28 -13.63 7.54 -14.01
N ALA A 29 -13.18 8.19 -15.09
CA ALA A 29 -12.37 7.56 -16.12
C ALA A 29 -10.99 7.15 -15.59
N SER A 30 -10.37 7.98 -14.75
CA SER A 30 -9.06 7.72 -14.15
C SER A 30 -9.09 6.51 -13.21
N LEU A 31 -10.13 6.40 -12.38
CA LEU A 31 -10.37 5.22 -11.55
C LEU A 31 -10.45 3.93 -12.39
N GLY A 32 -11.17 3.98 -13.52
CA GLY A 32 -11.26 2.85 -14.44
C GLY A 32 -9.93 2.47 -15.09
N LYS A 33 -9.11 3.47 -15.47
CA LYS A 33 -7.76 3.23 -16.02
C LYS A 33 -6.83 2.59 -15.00
N VAL A 34 -6.87 3.03 -13.74
CA VAL A 34 -6.06 2.43 -12.67
C VAL A 34 -6.48 0.99 -12.36
N GLU A 35 -7.77 0.70 -12.38
CA GLU A 35 -8.27 -0.68 -12.23
C GLU A 35 -7.80 -1.59 -13.37
N ALA A 36 -7.85 -1.11 -14.62
CA ALA A 36 -7.36 -1.84 -15.78
C ALA A 36 -5.84 -2.07 -15.71
N LEU A 37 -5.08 -1.04 -15.33
CA LEU A 37 -3.64 -1.11 -15.11
C LEU A 37 -3.28 -2.19 -14.09
N ALA A 38 -4.00 -2.25 -12.97
CA ALA A 38 -3.77 -3.27 -11.95
C ALA A 38 -3.95 -4.67 -12.53
N ARG A 39 -5.02 -4.92 -13.29
CA ARG A 39 -5.27 -6.23 -13.93
C ARG A 39 -4.21 -6.59 -14.96
N GLU A 40 -3.79 -5.63 -15.79
CA GLU A 40 -2.74 -5.83 -16.80
C GLU A 40 -1.42 -6.29 -16.17
N LEU A 41 -1.08 -5.73 -15.01
CA LEU A 41 0.13 -6.09 -14.27
C LEU A 41 0.00 -7.38 -13.44
N GLY A 42 -1.10 -8.13 -13.57
CA GLY A 42 -1.38 -9.34 -12.81
C GLY A 42 -1.83 -9.07 -11.37
N GLY A 43 -2.27 -7.84 -11.10
CA GLY A 43 -2.85 -7.40 -9.84
C GLY A 43 -4.38 -7.37 -9.86
N PHE A 44 -4.95 -6.77 -8.82
CA PHE A 44 -6.39 -6.68 -8.64
C PHE A 44 -6.80 -5.43 -7.86
N LEU A 45 -8.09 -5.09 -7.98
CA LEU A 45 -8.73 -4.04 -7.19
C LEU A 45 -8.96 -4.52 -5.76
N ALA A 46 -8.47 -3.78 -4.76
CA ALA A 46 -8.73 -4.07 -3.35
C ALA A 46 -9.89 -3.25 -2.78
N ARG A 47 -9.96 -1.96 -3.13
CA ARG A 47 -11.05 -1.06 -2.72
C ARG A 47 -11.20 0.07 -3.73
N ARG A 48 -12.44 0.53 -3.93
CA ARG A 48 -12.75 1.72 -4.73
C ARG A 48 -13.86 2.51 -4.04
N ASP A 49 -13.60 3.80 -3.91
CA ASP A 49 -14.54 4.83 -3.46
C ASP A 49 -14.66 5.90 -4.56
N ASP A 50 -15.44 6.96 -4.35
CA ASP A 50 -15.73 7.98 -5.38
C ASP A 50 -14.48 8.71 -5.91
N ARG A 51 -13.44 8.84 -5.09
CA ARG A 51 -12.20 9.55 -5.43
C ARG A 51 -10.94 8.79 -5.05
N THR A 52 -11.06 7.61 -4.46
CA THR A 52 -9.92 6.85 -3.96
C THR A 52 -9.99 5.43 -4.51
N ILE A 53 -8.85 4.91 -4.95
CA ILE A 53 -8.72 3.53 -5.37
C ILE A 53 -7.49 2.92 -4.71
N THR A 54 -7.67 1.72 -4.18
CA THR A 54 -6.58 0.90 -3.67
C THR A 54 -6.45 -0.33 -4.55
N ILE A 55 -5.29 -0.50 -5.15
CA ILE A 55 -4.96 -1.65 -5.97
C ILE A 55 -3.83 -2.45 -5.33
N ARG A 56 -3.81 -3.75 -5.64
CA ARG A 56 -2.71 -4.64 -5.29
C ARG A 56 -2.07 -5.18 -6.54
N VAL A 57 -0.76 -5.06 -6.64
CA VAL A 57 0.03 -5.50 -7.79
C VAL A 57 1.17 -6.38 -7.32
N PRO A 58 1.62 -7.38 -8.10
CA PRO A 58 2.79 -8.17 -7.75
C PRO A 58 3.98 -7.27 -7.42
N ALA A 59 4.74 -7.60 -6.37
CA ALA A 59 5.81 -6.72 -5.88
C ALA A 59 6.87 -6.41 -6.96
N ALA A 60 7.17 -7.38 -7.81
CA ALA A 60 8.08 -7.21 -8.94
C ALA A 60 7.58 -6.23 -10.03
N ARG A 61 6.29 -5.84 -9.99
CA ARG A 61 5.65 -4.90 -10.92
C ARG A 61 5.34 -3.55 -10.28
N PHE A 62 5.76 -3.34 -9.03
CA PHE A 62 5.48 -2.12 -8.29
C PHE A 62 5.99 -0.84 -8.99
N ASP A 63 7.26 -0.84 -9.42
CA ASP A 63 7.84 0.32 -10.08
C ASP A 63 7.22 0.59 -11.46
N ASP A 64 6.83 -0.46 -12.20
CA ASP A 64 6.10 -0.33 -13.47
C ASP A 64 4.70 0.29 -13.23
N ALA A 65 4.00 -0.17 -12.19
CA ALA A 65 2.72 0.41 -11.80
C ALA A 65 2.84 1.91 -11.48
N LEU A 66 3.83 2.31 -10.69
CA LEU A 66 4.07 3.72 -10.36
C LEU A 66 4.38 4.57 -11.60
N LYS A 67 5.26 4.10 -12.49
CA LYS A 67 5.61 4.83 -13.73
C LYS A 67 4.40 5.00 -14.64
N ARG A 68 3.56 3.97 -14.79
CA ARG A 68 2.34 4.06 -15.61
C ARG A 68 1.29 4.97 -14.98
N LEU A 69 1.22 5.05 -13.66
CA LEU A 69 0.34 6.00 -12.95
C LEU A 69 0.71 7.46 -13.27
N GLU A 70 2.00 7.80 -13.37
CA GLU A 70 2.45 9.15 -13.73
C GLU A 70 1.87 9.65 -15.07
N GLY A 71 1.58 8.74 -16.00
CA GLY A 71 0.98 9.09 -17.30
C GLY A 71 -0.52 9.37 -17.27
N LEU A 72 -1.21 9.17 -16.14
CA LEU A 72 -2.67 9.31 -16.04
C LEU A 72 -3.14 10.69 -15.61
N GLY A 73 -2.28 11.51 -15.01
CA GLY A 73 -2.62 12.83 -14.47
C GLY A 73 -1.41 13.53 -13.86
N ASP A 74 -1.62 14.69 -13.23
CA ASP A 74 -0.51 15.36 -12.52
C ASP A 74 -0.34 14.71 -11.15
N MET A 75 0.84 14.16 -10.90
CA MET A 75 1.19 13.64 -9.59
C MET A 75 1.48 14.82 -8.64
N LEU A 76 0.60 15.02 -7.67
CA LEU A 76 0.69 16.10 -6.69
C LEU A 76 1.56 15.70 -5.50
N GLN A 77 1.37 14.45 -5.07
CA GLN A 77 2.10 13.87 -3.96
C GLN A 77 2.34 12.40 -4.23
N ARG A 78 3.54 11.93 -3.87
CA ARG A 78 3.91 10.53 -3.88
C ARG A 78 4.69 10.20 -2.61
N ASN A 79 4.17 9.26 -1.84
CA ASN A 79 4.86 8.65 -0.73
C ASN A 79 5.04 7.16 -1.03
N VAL A 80 6.27 6.66 -0.96
CA VAL A 80 6.60 5.26 -1.18
C VAL A 80 7.40 4.76 0.01
N VAL A 81 6.96 3.65 0.57
CA VAL A 81 7.61 3.00 1.72
C VAL A 81 7.94 1.57 1.32
N ALA A 82 9.19 1.19 1.53
CA ALA A 82 9.67 -0.18 1.45
C ALA A 82 10.12 -0.60 2.84
N GLU A 83 9.50 -1.64 3.39
CA GLU A 83 9.80 -2.18 4.70
C GLU A 83 10.43 -3.56 4.55
N ASP A 84 11.61 -3.76 5.14
CA ASP A 84 12.25 -5.07 5.21
C ASP A 84 11.70 -5.86 6.40
N VAL A 85 11.04 -6.98 6.08
CA VAL A 85 10.44 -7.87 7.07
C VAL A 85 11.14 -9.22 7.14
N THR A 86 12.37 -9.31 6.63
CA THR A 86 13.14 -10.57 6.58
C THR A 86 13.33 -11.16 7.98
N GLU A 87 13.76 -10.34 8.95
CA GLU A 87 13.97 -10.78 10.33
C GLU A 87 12.66 -11.26 10.97
N GLU A 88 11.58 -10.47 10.85
CA GLU A 88 10.28 -10.82 11.41
C GLU A 88 9.74 -12.13 10.82
N PHE A 89 9.84 -12.30 9.50
CA PHE A 89 9.38 -13.50 8.81
C PHE A 89 10.11 -14.76 9.28
N LEU A 90 11.43 -14.67 9.46
CA LEU A 90 12.26 -15.77 9.95
C LEU A 90 11.95 -16.10 11.42
N ASP A 91 11.83 -15.09 12.28
CA ASP A 91 11.46 -15.27 13.69
C ASP A 91 10.10 -15.95 13.84
N LEU A 92 9.08 -15.48 13.13
CA LEU A 92 7.75 -16.10 13.13
C LEU A 92 7.83 -17.58 12.73
N GLY A 93 8.65 -17.93 11.73
CA GLY A 93 8.88 -19.32 11.34
C GLY A 93 9.45 -20.17 12.47
N VAL A 94 10.43 -19.66 13.23
CA VAL A 94 11.00 -20.35 14.39
C VAL A 94 9.96 -20.53 15.49
N ARG A 95 9.22 -19.46 15.82
CA ARG A 95 8.21 -19.45 16.87
C ARG A 95 7.05 -20.40 16.58
N ILE A 96 6.59 -20.44 15.33
CA ILE A 96 5.55 -21.38 14.87
C ILE A 96 6.01 -22.82 15.05
N ARG A 97 7.25 -23.16 14.65
CA ARG A 97 7.79 -24.52 14.83
C ARG A 97 7.84 -24.91 16.31
N ASN A 98 8.29 -24.01 17.17
CA ASN A 98 8.37 -24.27 18.61
C ASN A 98 6.99 -24.42 19.24
N ALA A 99 6.05 -23.51 18.95
CA ALA A 99 4.68 -23.56 19.46
C ALA A 99 3.97 -24.86 19.02
N ARG A 100 4.17 -25.28 17.77
CA ARG A 100 3.63 -26.55 17.26
C ARG A 100 4.22 -27.76 18.00
N ALA A 101 5.53 -27.80 18.21
CA ALA A 101 6.16 -28.88 18.97
C ALA A 101 5.66 -28.97 20.42
N VAL A 102 5.41 -27.82 21.07
CA VAL A 102 4.82 -27.76 22.41
C VAL A 102 3.38 -28.27 22.39
N ARG A 103 2.56 -27.82 21.44
CA ARG A 103 1.18 -28.29 21.28
C ARG A 103 1.12 -29.81 21.09
N ASP A 104 1.91 -30.35 20.17
CA ASP A 104 1.93 -31.80 19.88
C ASP A 104 2.41 -32.61 21.10
N ARG A 105 3.28 -32.04 21.94
CA ARG A 105 3.69 -32.66 23.22
C ARG A 105 2.56 -32.62 24.25
N LEU A 106 1.84 -31.50 24.37
CA LEU A 106 0.70 -31.37 25.27
C LEU A 106 -0.43 -32.34 24.89
N GLU A 107 -0.72 -32.48 23.59
CA GLU A 107 -1.69 -33.47 23.07
C GLU A 107 -1.31 -34.89 23.51
N LYS A 108 -0.05 -35.29 23.32
CA LYS A 108 0.45 -36.61 23.75
C LYS A 108 0.41 -36.83 25.27
N LEU A 109 0.54 -35.77 26.07
CA LEU A 109 0.42 -35.86 27.52
C LEU A 109 -1.05 -35.98 27.93
N LEU A 110 -1.95 -35.25 27.26
CA LEU A 110 -3.38 -35.31 27.50
C LEU A 110 -3.93 -36.71 27.20
N GLU A 111 -3.49 -37.35 26.11
CA GLU A 111 -3.84 -38.74 25.78
C GLU A 111 -3.46 -39.76 26.88
N LYS A 112 -2.45 -39.44 27.70
CA LYS A 112 -1.94 -40.31 28.78
C LYS A 112 -2.47 -39.91 30.16
N ALA A 113 -3.19 -38.79 30.26
CA ALA A 113 -3.64 -38.27 31.54
C ALA A 113 -4.72 -39.20 32.14
N ALA A 114 -4.47 -39.71 33.34
CA ALA A 114 -5.41 -40.58 34.04
C ALA A 114 -6.29 -39.82 35.04
N LYS A 115 -5.86 -38.62 35.45
CA LYS A 115 -6.57 -37.78 36.42
C LYS A 115 -7.34 -36.67 35.70
N VAL A 116 -8.60 -36.47 36.11
CA VAL A 116 -9.46 -35.41 35.56
C VAL A 116 -8.83 -34.02 35.77
N GLU A 117 -8.29 -33.76 36.97
CA GLU A 117 -7.64 -32.47 37.27
C GLU A 117 -6.42 -32.20 36.36
N GLU A 118 -5.60 -33.22 36.10
CA GLU A 118 -4.46 -33.13 35.18
C GLU A 118 -4.92 -32.87 33.74
N SER A 119 -6.02 -33.52 33.32
CA SER A 119 -6.59 -33.35 31.99
C SER A 119 -7.09 -31.92 31.78
N ILE A 120 -7.81 -31.36 32.77
CA ILE A 120 -8.28 -29.97 32.72
C ILE A 120 -7.11 -28.97 32.63
N GLN A 121 -6.02 -29.22 33.36
CA GLN A 121 -4.84 -28.36 33.30
C GLN A 121 -4.15 -28.44 31.93
N LEU A 122 -3.98 -29.64 31.38
CA LEU A 122 -3.41 -29.85 30.05
C LEU A 122 -4.28 -29.23 28.94
N GLU A 123 -5.61 -29.35 29.03
CA GLU A 123 -6.53 -28.71 28.07
C GLU A 123 -6.43 -27.19 28.08
N ARG A 124 -6.33 -26.57 29.26
CA ARG A 124 -6.14 -25.11 29.38
C ARG A 124 -4.85 -24.66 28.73
N GLU A 125 -3.75 -25.36 29.00
CA GLU A 125 -2.45 -25.05 28.38
C GLU A 125 -2.46 -25.30 26.87
N LEU A 126 -3.10 -26.39 26.43
CA LEU A 126 -3.26 -26.70 25.01
C LEU A 126 -4.03 -25.59 24.28
N ALA A 127 -5.15 -25.14 24.84
CA ALA A 127 -5.95 -24.04 24.28
C ALA A 127 -5.13 -22.74 24.19
N ARG A 128 -4.33 -22.43 25.22
CA ARG A 128 -3.44 -21.26 25.23
C ARG A 128 -2.39 -21.33 24.11
N VAL A 129 -1.71 -22.47 23.98
CA VAL A 129 -0.66 -22.66 22.95
C VAL A 129 -1.27 -22.68 21.54
N ALA A 130 -2.43 -23.31 21.36
CA ALA A 130 -3.15 -23.30 20.09
C ALA A 130 -3.52 -21.87 19.65
N GLY A 131 -4.05 -21.06 20.56
CA GLY A 131 -4.38 -19.66 20.28
C GLY A 131 -3.14 -18.78 20.03
N GLU A 132 -1.97 -19.12 20.58
CA GLU A 132 -0.71 -18.48 20.20
C GLU A 132 -0.26 -18.88 18.79
N LEU A 133 -0.30 -20.18 18.49
CA LEU A 133 0.08 -20.71 17.18
C LEU A 133 -0.77 -20.10 16.06
N GLU A 134 -2.08 -20.00 16.24
CA GLU A 134 -3.00 -19.39 15.27
C GLU A 134 -2.65 -17.92 15.00
N ARG A 135 -2.35 -17.14 16.06
CA ARG A 135 -1.93 -15.74 15.90
C ARG A 135 -0.61 -15.62 15.13
N LEU A 136 0.37 -16.47 15.43
CA LEU A 136 1.65 -16.48 14.73
C LEU A 136 1.48 -16.86 13.26
N GLU A 137 0.70 -17.90 12.97
CA GLU A 137 0.41 -18.35 11.59
C GLU A 137 -0.36 -17.27 10.81
N GLY A 138 -1.31 -16.59 11.45
CA GLY A 138 -2.02 -15.45 10.88
C GLY A 138 -1.08 -14.31 10.51
N ARG A 139 -0.15 -13.94 11.39
CA ARG A 139 0.86 -12.90 11.12
C ARG A 139 1.79 -13.30 9.97
N LEU A 140 2.27 -14.54 9.95
CA LEU A 140 3.12 -15.05 8.87
C LEU A 140 2.39 -15.02 7.52
N LYS A 141 1.11 -15.43 7.48
CA LYS A 141 0.28 -15.37 6.28
C LYS A 141 0.13 -13.93 5.78
N PHE A 142 -0.09 -12.98 6.69
CA PHE A 142 -0.21 -11.56 6.36
C PHE A 142 1.08 -10.98 5.76
N LEU A 143 2.25 -11.28 6.33
CA LEU A 143 3.53 -10.82 5.77
C LEU A 143 3.78 -11.43 4.39
N ARG A 144 3.51 -12.74 4.23
CA ARG A 144 3.67 -13.42 2.93
C ARG A 144 2.85 -12.77 1.83
N ASP A 145 1.59 -12.43 2.11
CA ASP A 145 0.72 -11.73 1.16
C ASP A 145 1.27 -10.35 0.78
N ARG A 146 1.77 -9.59 1.76
CA ARG A 146 2.33 -8.25 1.54
C ARG A 146 3.69 -8.21 0.85
N VAL A 147 4.48 -9.26 1.01
CA VAL A 147 5.73 -9.44 0.26
C VAL A 147 5.41 -9.84 -1.19
N ALA A 148 4.38 -10.65 -1.40
CA ALA A 148 3.96 -11.04 -2.75
C ALA A 148 3.31 -9.88 -3.53
N PHE A 149 2.51 -9.05 -2.85
CA PHE A 149 1.76 -7.96 -3.45
C PHE A 149 2.00 -6.62 -2.76
N SER A 150 2.41 -5.64 -3.56
CA SER A 150 2.47 -4.25 -3.15
C SER A 150 1.09 -3.62 -3.10
N THR A 151 0.90 -2.66 -2.20
CA THR A 151 -0.38 -1.95 -2.05
C THR A 151 -0.21 -0.50 -2.49
N LEU A 152 -0.98 -0.06 -3.48
CA LEU A 152 -0.99 1.33 -3.92
C LEU A 152 -2.36 1.93 -3.64
N THR A 153 -2.39 3.04 -2.92
CA THR A 153 -3.60 3.84 -2.69
C THR A 153 -3.45 5.15 -3.43
N ILE A 154 -4.36 5.41 -4.36
CA ILE A 154 -4.39 6.60 -5.20
C ILE A 154 -5.63 7.40 -4.87
N SER A 155 -5.46 8.67 -4.48
CA SER A 155 -6.52 9.65 -4.34
C SER A 155 -6.51 10.62 -5.51
N PHE A 156 -7.70 10.94 -6.00
CA PHE A 156 -7.90 11.81 -7.15
C PHE A 156 -8.57 13.11 -6.73
N GLN A 157 -8.10 14.20 -7.31
CA GLN A 157 -8.80 15.48 -7.29
C GLN A 157 -9.03 15.99 -8.72
N PRO A 158 -10.14 16.69 -8.99
CA PRO A 158 -10.33 17.37 -10.26
C PRO A 158 -9.23 18.41 -10.47
N ARG A 159 -8.66 18.49 -11.67
CA ARG A 159 -7.85 19.65 -12.06
C ARG A 159 -8.74 20.89 -12.07
N SER A 160 -8.39 21.91 -11.30
CA SER A 160 -9.03 23.22 -11.42
C SER A 160 -8.66 23.83 -12.76
N THR A 161 -9.64 23.98 -13.65
CA THR A 161 -9.52 24.86 -14.81
C THR A 161 -9.84 26.29 -14.36
N GLU A 162 -9.08 26.82 -13.40
CA GLU A 162 -9.11 28.27 -13.19
C GLU A 162 -8.39 28.88 -14.38
N THR A 163 -9.17 29.23 -15.40
CA THR A 163 -8.77 30.25 -16.36
C THR A 163 -8.44 31.46 -15.51
N ILE A 164 -7.16 31.76 -15.34
CA ILE A 164 -6.72 33.07 -14.89
C ILE A 164 -7.26 34.02 -15.95
N THR A 165 -8.45 34.59 -15.72
CA THR A 165 -8.89 35.75 -16.50
C THR A 165 -7.80 36.77 -16.23
N PRO A 166 -6.97 37.15 -17.22
CA PRO A 166 -5.95 38.15 -16.96
C PRO A 166 -6.70 39.38 -16.48
N SER A 167 -6.48 39.76 -15.22
CA SER A 167 -6.89 41.05 -14.72
C SER A 167 -6.16 42.04 -15.62
N GLY A 168 -6.90 42.63 -16.58
CA GLY A 168 -6.36 43.69 -17.43
C GLY A 168 -5.68 44.74 -16.55
N PRO A 169 -4.66 45.44 -17.04
CA PRO A 169 -3.90 46.38 -16.24
C PRO A 169 -4.86 47.32 -15.50
N ARG A 170 -4.89 47.25 -14.16
CA ARG A 170 -5.61 48.21 -13.34
C ARG A 170 -4.85 49.52 -13.46
N LEU A 171 -5.34 50.39 -14.34
CA LEU A 171 -4.76 51.70 -14.52
C LEU A 171 -4.86 52.46 -13.18
N PRO A 172 -3.80 53.16 -12.75
CA PRO A 172 -3.68 53.73 -11.40
C PRO A 172 -4.62 54.91 -11.11
N ILE A 173 -5.57 55.20 -11.99
CA ILE A 173 -6.41 56.38 -11.94
C ILE A 173 -7.83 56.05 -12.43
N ASP A 174 -8.78 56.08 -11.50
CA ASP A 174 -10.20 55.76 -11.75
C ASP A 174 -10.90 56.74 -12.71
N TRP A 175 -10.39 57.98 -12.81
CA TRP A 175 -10.99 59.04 -13.66
C TRP A 175 -10.95 58.75 -15.17
N LEU A 176 -10.12 57.78 -15.61
CA LEU A 176 -10.02 57.41 -17.03
C LEU A 176 -11.18 56.51 -17.50
N ASN A 177 -11.80 55.76 -16.58
CA ASN A 177 -12.93 54.88 -16.92
C ASN A 177 -14.21 55.68 -17.21
N GLU A 178 -14.38 56.85 -16.60
CA GLU A 178 -15.57 57.70 -16.81
C GLU A 178 -15.50 58.55 -18.10
N LEU A 179 -14.30 58.87 -18.59
CA LEU A 179 -14.14 59.77 -19.75
C LEU A 179 -14.10 59.05 -21.10
N GLY A 180 -13.82 57.74 -21.11
CA GLY A 180 -13.76 56.92 -22.32
C GLY A 180 -12.61 57.32 -23.27
N LEU A 181 -11.73 56.37 -23.58
CA LEU A 181 -10.54 56.59 -24.44
C LEU A 181 -10.87 57.16 -25.84
N SER A 182 -12.11 56.98 -26.31
CA SER A 182 -12.59 57.48 -27.61
C SER A 182 -12.64 59.01 -27.70
N ARG A 183 -12.62 59.75 -26.58
CA ARG A 183 -12.57 61.22 -26.60
C ARG A 183 -11.16 61.79 -26.67
N LEU A 184 -10.12 61.01 -26.33
CA LEU A 184 -8.73 61.48 -26.31
C LEU A 184 -8.00 61.34 -27.65
N LEU A 185 -8.52 60.52 -28.57
CA LEU A 185 -7.91 60.29 -29.89
C LEU A 185 -8.42 61.24 -30.99
N ASN A 186 -9.24 62.24 -30.63
CA ASN A 186 -9.81 63.23 -31.54
C ASN A 186 -9.31 64.65 -31.23
N LEU A 187 -8.02 64.78 -30.91
CA LEU A 187 -7.29 66.06 -30.79
C LEU A 187 -6.06 66.04 -31.70
#